data_AF-A0A1V3WHB9-F1
#
_entry.id   AF-A0A1V3WHB9-F1
#
_cell.length_a   1.000
_cell.length_b   1.000
_cell.length_c   1.000
_cell.angle_alpha   90.00
_cell.angle_beta   90.00
_cell.angle_gamma   90.00
#
_symmetry.space_group_name_H-M   'P 1'
#
loop_
_entity.id
_entity.type
_entity.pdbx_description
1 polymer ?
#
loop_
_entity_poly.entity_id
_entity_poly.type
_entity_poly.pdbx_seq_one_letter_code
_entity_poly.pdbx_strand_id
1 'polypeptide(L)'
;MPRLDMVTGLYYLTTEVDGDTGEYQPAAADRPETGVYSSPAEAIMAADRGVLSVRAKIKVRLTQLRPSAEIEAELFGTNGWHPGEPWIADTTLGRVLFNELLPPGYPFVNKQMHKKVQASIINDLAERYPMIVVAQTVDKLKDAGFYWATRSGVTVSMADVLVPPARRRSSIATRIAPTRSKSSSSVAL
;
A
#
# COMPACT_ATOMS: atom_id res chain seq x y z
N MET A 1 12.70 -6.99 10.00
CA MET A 1 11.34 -6.96 9.38
C MET A 1 10.40 -6.13 10.27
N PRO A 2 9.65 -5.17 9.69
CA PRO A 2 8.65 -4.38 10.40
C PRO A 2 7.61 -5.25 11.13
N ARG A 3 7.19 -4.83 12.34
CA ARG A 3 6.19 -5.52 13.16
C ARG A 3 5.12 -4.54 13.65
N LEU A 4 3.90 -5.06 13.83
CA LEU A 4 2.74 -4.37 14.41
C LEU A 4 2.58 -2.95 13.85
N ASP A 5 2.85 -1.93 14.66
CA ASP A 5 2.65 -0.52 14.35
C ASP A 5 3.40 -0.08 13.09
N MET A 6 4.63 -0.57 12.89
CA MET A 6 5.39 -0.27 11.67
C MET A 6 4.67 -0.78 10.42
N VAL A 7 4.05 -1.97 10.50
CA VAL A 7 3.30 -2.54 9.37
C VAL A 7 2.05 -1.72 9.12
N THR A 8 1.32 -1.33 10.17
CA THR A 8 0.11 -0.52 10.06
C THR A 8 0.37 0.86 9.46
N GLY A 9 1.47 1.52 9.84
CA GLY A 9 1.84 2.81 9.27
C GLY A 9 2.20 2.73 7.78
N LEU A 10 3.02 1.76 7.39
CA LEU A 10 3.38 1.55 5.98
C LEU A 10 2.16 1.09 5.15
N TYR A 11 1.26 0.31 5.75
CA TYR A 11 0.00 -0.07 5.14
C TYR A 11 -0.89 1.15 4.88
N TYR A 12 -1.07 2.01 5.88
CA TYR A 12 -1.82 3.25 5.75
C TYR A 12 -1.25 4.14 4.64
N LEU A 13 0.07 4.35 4.64
CA LEU A 13 0.77 5.19 3.67
C LEU A 13 0.58 4.71 2.22
N THR A 14 0.62 3.41 1.99
CA THR A 14 0.57 2.82 0.64
C THR A 14 -0.83 2.40 0.18
N THR A 15 -1.85 2.69 1.00
CA THR A 15 -3.26 2.46 0.65
C THR A 15 -3.73 3.55 -0.30
N GLU A 16 -4.34 3.13 -1.40
CA GLU A 16 -5.02 3.99 -2.35
C GLU A 16 -6.49 4.10 -1.92
N VAL A 17 -7.02 5.33 -1.96
CA VAL A 17 -8.41 5.62 -1.61
C VAL A 17 -9.05 6.34 -2.79
N ASP A 18 -10.05 5.68 -3.37
CA ASP A 18 -10.84 6.24 -4.46
C ASP A 18 -11.67 7.43 -3.93
N GLY A 19 -11.72 8.53 -4.68
CA GLY A 19 -12.46 9.73 -4.31
C GLY A 19 -11.80 10.59 -3.23
N ASP A 20 -10.53 10.36 -2.90
CA ASP A 20 -9.81 11.16 -1.90
C ASP A 20 -9.41 12.55 -2.46
N THR A 21 -9.04 13.45 -1.56
CA THR A 21 -8.77 14.86 -1.90
C THR A 21 -7.55 14.96 -2.83
N GLY A 22 -7.71 15.65 -3.95
CA GLY A 22 -6.63 15.82 -4.94
C GLY A 22 -6.42 14.61 -5.85
N GLU A 23 -7.37 13.67 -5.91
CA GLU A 23 -7.35 12.57 -6.86
C GLU A 23 -7.26 13.06 -8.32
N TYR A 24 -6.54 12.29 -9.12
CA TYR A 24 -6.41 12.47 -10.55
C TYR A 24 -7.79 12.49 -11.22
N GLN A 25 -8.07 13.56 -11.94
CA GLN A 25 -9.25 13.67 -12.79
C GLN A 25 -8.81 13.82 -14.24
N PRO A 26 -9.38 13.02 -15.16
CA PRO A 26 -9.08 13.16 -16.59
C PRO A 26 -9.53 14.54 -17.08
N ALA A 27 -8.90 15.00 -18.16
CA ALA A 27 -9.30 16.24 -18.81
C ALA A 27 -10.79 16.21 -19.20
N ALA A 28 -11.49 17.30 -18.91
CA ALA A 28 -12.84 17.54 -19.40
C ALA A 28 -12.82 18.71 -20.40
N ALA A 29 -13.91 18.93 -21.13
CA ALA A 29 -13.98 19.98 -22.16
C ALA A 29 -13.56 21.37 -21.65
N ASP A 30 -13.81 21.65 -20.36
CA ASP A 30 -13.58 22.96 -19.73
C ASP A 30 -12.36 22.99 -18.79
N ARG A 31 -11.66 21.87 -18.57
CA ARG A 31 -10.50 21.83 -17.66
C ARG A 31 -9.44 20.82 -18.10
N PRO A 32 -8.14 21.15 -17.99
CA PRO A 32 -7.07 20.17 -18.21
C PRO A 32 -7.08 19.07 -17.13
N GLU A 33 -6.22 18.07 -17.29
CA GLU A 33 -6.00 17.03 -16.27
C GLU A 33 -5.69 17.69 -14.91
N THR A 34 -6.33 17.19 -13.85
CA THR A 34 -6.10 17.63 -12.47
C THR A 34 -5.46 16.48 -11.70
N GLY A 35 -4.62 16.77 -10.70
CA GLY A 35 -3.91 15.73 -9.93
C GLY A 35 -2.68 15.16 -10.66
N VAL A 36 -2.04 15.99 -11.50
CA VAL A 36 -0.77 15.69 -12.17
C VAL A 36 0.31 16.61 -11.61
N TYR A 37 1.42 16.03 -11.15
CA TYR A 37 2.51 16.74 -10.49
C TYR A 37 3.82 16.54 -11.24
N SER A 38 4.61 17.61 -11.36
CA SER A 38 5.89 17.63 -12.07
C SER A 38 7.02 16.97 -11.28
N SER A 39 6.89 16.88 -9.95
CA SER A 39 7.89 16.27 -9.06
C SER A 39 7.24 15.77 -7.75
N PRO A 40 7.91 14.85 -7.03
CA PRO A 40 7.49 14.45 -5.68
C PRO A 40 7.43 15.64 -4.71
N ALA A 41 8.35 16.61 -4.84
CA ALA A 41 8.38 17.80 -4.00
C ALA A 41 7.14 18.69 -4.18
N GLU A 42 6.64 18.82 -5.42
CA GLU A 42 5.39 19.54 -5.70
C GLU A 42 4.18 18.85 -5.06
N ALA A 43 4.13 17.52 -5.13
CA ALA A 43 3.07 16.75 -4.49
C ALA A 43 3.12 16.89 -2.95
N ILE A 44 4.31 16.95 -2.34
CA ILE A 44 4.48 17.26 -0.91
C ILE A 44 3.92 18.65 -0.59
N MET A 45 4.28 19.68 -1.38
CA MET A 45 3.74 21.04 -1.17
C MET A 45 2.22 21.10 -1.29
N ALA A 46 1.63 20.31 -2.21
CA ALA A 46 0.18 20.22 -2.34
C ALA A 46 -0.47 19.52 -1.13
N ALA A 47 0.20 18.50 -0.58
CA ALA A 47 -0.25 17.80 0.61
C ALA A 47 -0.14 18.68 1.87
N ASP A 48 0.93 19.46 2.00
CA ASP A 48 1.12 20.40 3.12
C ASP A 48 0.04 21.49 3.14
N ARG A 49 -0.46 21.90 1.96
CA ARG A 49 -1.59 22.83 1.83
C ARG A 49 -2.95 22.18 2.07
N GLY A 50 -3.03 20.85 2.16
CA GLY A 50 -4.28 20.09 2.26
C GLY A 50 -5.06 19.99 0.95
N VAL A 51 -4.43 20.31 -0.20
CA VAL A 51 -5.04 20.16 -1.54
C VAL A 51 -4.94 18.72 -2.03
N LEU A 52 -3.92 17.98 -1.57
CA LEU A 52 -3.68 16.59 -1.91
C LEU A 52 -3.66 15.72 -0.65
N SER A 53 -4.37 14.60 -0.68
CA SER A 53 -4.18 13.53 0.28
C SER A 53 -3.02 12.62 -0.15
N VAL A 54 -2.24 12.16 0.83
CA VAL A 54 -1.11 11.23 0.61
C VAL A 54 -1.57 9.91 -0.02
N ARG A 55 -2.85 9.57 0.15
CA ARG A 55 -3.49 8.31 -0.28
C ARG A 55 -4.31 8.44 -1.57
N ALA A 56 -4.42 9.65 -2.13
CA ALA A 56 -5.11 9.88 -3.39
C ALA A 56 -4.27 9.38 -4.57
N LYS A 57 -4.96 8.88 -5.59
CA LYS A 57 -4.33 8.48 -6.86
C LYS A 57 -3.94 9.71 -7.66
N ILE A 58 -2.68 9.78 -8.09
CA ILE A 58 -2.10 10.92 -8.80
C ILE A 58 -1.18 10.45 -9.91
N LYS A 59 -0.86 11.35 -10.84
CA LYS A 59 0.22 11.16 -11.81
C LYS A 59 1.42 11.97 -11.39
N VAL A 60 2.57 11.33 -11.22
CA VAL A 60 3.81 12.02 -10.84
C VAL A 60 4.91 11.66 -11.81
N ARG A 61 5.66 12.68 -12.23
CA ARG A 61 6.92 12.47 -12.95
C ARG A 61 8.02 12.10 -11.96
N LEU A 62 8.63 10.93 -12.16
CA LEU A 62 9.72 10.40 -11.35
C LEU A 62 11.01 10.38 -12.18
N THR A 63 12.11 10.81 -11.57
CA THR A 63 13.44 10.87 -12.22
C THR A 63 14.53 10.09 -11.47
N GLN A 64 14.34 9.84 -10.18
CA GLN A 64 15.33 9.16 -9.32
C GLN A 64 14.89 7.75 -8.90
N LEU A 65 13.64 7.37 -9.20
CA LEU A 65 13.10 6.06 -8.89
C LEU A 65 13.04 5.23 -10.15
N ARG A 66 13.60 4.02 -10.09
CA ARG A 66 13.58 3.07 -11.20
C ARG A 66 12.15 2.60 -11.47
N PRO A 67 11.66 2.60 -12.71
CA PRO A 67 10.35 2.05 -13.05
C PRO A 67 10.22 0.57 -12.69
N SER A 68 9.00 0.04 -12.73
CA SER A 68 8.78 -1.41 -12.66
C SER A 68 9.41 -2.09 -13.88
N ALA A 69 9.76 -3.38 -13.76
CA ALA A 69 10.39 -4.10 -14.87
C ALA A 69 9.54 -4.10 -16.16
N GLU A 70 8.22 -4.07 -16.04
CA GLU A 70 7.29 -3.99 -17.16
C GLU A 70 7.42 -2.64 -17.91
N ILE A 71 7.35 -1.53 -17.15
CA ILE A 71 7.45 -0.17 -17.70
C ILE A 71 8.86 0.11 -18.21
N GLU A 72 9.89 -0.43 -17.54
CA GLU A 72 11.28 -0.31 -17.97
C GLU A 72 11.50 -0.93 -19.35
N ALA A 73 10.96 -2.13 -19.58
CA ALA A 73 11.04 -2.81 -20.86
C ALA A 73 10.30 -2.07 -21.98
N GLU A 74 9.16 -1.44 -21.66
CA GLU A 74 8.36 -0.67 -22.64
C GLU A 74 8.98 0.68 -23.00
N LEU A 75 9.46 1.45 -22.00
CA LEU A 75 9.91 2.82 -22.21
C LEU A 75 11.40 2.94 -22.55
N PHE A 76 12.25 2.08 -21.97
CA PHE A 76 13.71 2.21 -22.05
C PHE A 76 14.38 1.06 -22.81
N GLY A 77 13.64 -0.04 -23.05
CA GLY A 77 14.09 -1.15 -23.89
C GLY A 77 15.44 -1.72 -23.46
N THR A 78 16.33 -1.93 -24.43
CA THR A 78 17.63 -2.59 -24.23
C THR A 78 18.65 -1.78 -23.44
N ASN A 79 18.47 -0.46 -23.35
CA ASN A 79 19.44 0.43 -22.72
C ASN A 79 19.31 0.48 -21.19
N GLY A 80 18.19 0.00 -20.64
CA GLY A 80 17.87 0.08 -19.22
C GLY A 80 17.60 1.52 -18.77
N TRP A 81 16.90 1.67 -17.65
CA TRP A 81 16.64 3.00 -17.10
C TRP A 81 17.88 3.56 -16.40
N HIS A 82 18.22 4.83 -16.69
CA HIS A 82 19.29 5.54 -15.99
C HIS A 82 18.74 6.59 -15.01
N PRO A 83 19.41 6.78 -13.85
CA PRO A 83 19.04 7.86 -12.92
C PRO A 83 19.05 9.23 -13.62
N GLY A 84 17.93 9.94 -13.53
CA GLY A 84 17.69 11.21 -14.21
C GLY A 84 16.70 11.13 -15.37
N GLU A 85 16.48 9.94 -15.94
CA GLU A 85 15.50 9.76 -17.01
C GLU A 85 14.06 9.83 -16.47
N PRO A 86 13.24 10.78 -16.95
CA PRO A 86 11.89 10.97 -16.44
C PRO A 86 10.93 9.91 -16.98
N TRP A 87 10.08 9.39 -16.11
CA TRP A 87 8.91 8.60 -16.49
C TRP A 87 7.70 9.02 -15.65
N ILE A 88 6.49 8.70 -16.12
CA ILE A 88 5.24 9.05 -15.44
C ILE A 88 4.72 7.81 -14.73
N ALA A 89 4.43 7.95 -13.44
CA ALA A 89 3.86 6.89 -12.61
C ALA A 89 2.42 7.24 -12.20
N ASP A 90 1.50 6.31 -12.46
CA ASP A 90 0.14 6.33 -11.92
C ASP A 90 0.15 5.68 -10.52
N THR A 91 0.28 6.49 -9.47
CA THR A 91 0.50 5.99 -8.11
C THR A 91 -0.03 6.97 -7.05
N THR A 92 0.26 6.75 -5.78
CA THR A 92 -0.05 7.70 -4.69
C THR A 92 1.22 8.35 -4.18
N LEU A 93 1.11 9.55 -3.59
CA LEU A 93 2.25 10.21 -2.95
C LEU A 93 2.87 9.31 -1.87
N GLY A 94 2.05 8.59 -1.10
CA GLY A 94 2.55 7.68 -0.08
C GLY A 94 3.36 6.50 -0.63
N ARG A 95 2.98 5.96 -1.80
CA ARG A 95 3.78 4.93 -2.48
C ARG A 95 5.09 5.49 -3.02
N VAL A 96 5.13 6.74 -3.48
CA VAL A 96 6.38 7.41 -3.86
C VAL A 96 7.31 7.54 -2.66
N LEU A 97 6.82 8.09 -1.54
CA LEU A 97 7.58 8.24 -0.30
C LEU A 97 8.10 6.89 0.23
N PHE A 98 7.33 5.81 0.07
CA PHE A 98 7.78 4.47 0.43
C PHE A 98 8.96 4.00 -0.44
N ASN A 99 8.88 4.18 -1.76
CA ASN A 99 9.91 3.73 -2.69
C ASN A 99 11.22 4.54 -2.54
N GLU A 100 11.17 5.78 -2.07
CA GLU A 100 12.37 6.56 -1.71
C GLU A 100 13.16 5.96 -0.53
N LEU A 101 12.52 5.15 0.31
CA LEU A 101 13.20 4.46 1.41
C LEU A 101 14.03 3.26 0.93
N LEU A 102 13.66 2.69 -0.22
CA LEU A 102 14.32 1.55 -0.83
C LEU A 102 15.66 1.96 -1.46
N PRO A 103 16.60 1.02 -1.62
CA PRO A 103 17.89 1.34 -2.23
C PRO A 103 17.75 1.76 -3.70
N PRO A 104 18.69 2.60 -4.20
CA PRO A 104 18.68 3.04 -5.58
C PRO A 104 18.77 1.84 -6.53
N GLY A 105 18.00 1.90 -7.62
CA GLY A 105 17.92 0.82 -8.61
C GLY A 105 16.99 -0.33 -8.24
N TYR A 106 16.35 -0.31 -7.07
CA TYR A 106 15.25 -1.23 -6.76
C TYR A 106 14.01 -0.83 -7.59
N PRO A 107 13.33 -1.78 -8.27
CA PRO A 107 12.16 -1.46 -9.09
C PRO A 107 11.00 -0.87 -8.31
N PHE A 108 10.30 0.11 -8.88
CA PHE A 108 9.16 0.76 -8.23
C PHE A 108 8.05 -0.25 -7.88
N VAL A 109 7.64 -0.27 -6.61
CA VAL A 109 6.57 -1.14 -6.13
C VAL A 109 5.28 -0.35 -5.96
N ASN A 110 4.35 -0.52 -6.89
CA ASN A 110 3.03 0.09 -6.86
C ASN A 110 1.96 -0.83 -6.24
N LYS A 111 2.20 -1.31 -5.03
CA LYS A 111 1.29 -2.24 -4.32
C LYS A 111 1.01 -1.74 -2.90
N GLN A 112 -0.08 -2.22 -2.31
CA GLN A 112 -0.35 -1.99 -0.90
C GLN A 112 0.59 -2.84 -0.04
N MET A 113 1.22 -2.20 0.96
CA MET A 113 2.27 -2.82 1.77
C MET A 113 1.70 -3.66 2.92
N HIS A 114 1.16 -4.83 2.61
CA HIS A 114 0.86 -5.84 3.62
C HIS A 114 2.14 -6.42 4.23
N LYS A 115 2.03 -6.99 5.43
CA LYS A 115 3.14 -7.71 6.10
C LYS A 115 3.87 -8.70 5.18
N LYS A 116 3.13 -9.46 4.36
CA LYS A 116 3.70 -10.43 3.42
C LYS A 116 4.48 -9.78 2.29
N VAL A 117 3.97 -8.66 1.75
CA VAL A 117 4.64 -7.92 0.67
C VAL A 117 5.95 -7.32 1.20
N GLN A 118 5.92 -6.72 2.38
CA GLN A 118 7.13 -6.20 3.04
C GLN A 118 8.16 -7.32 3.32
N ALA A 119 7.71 -8.51 3.73
CA ALA A 119 8.59 -9.66 3.91
C ALA A 119 9.26 -10.07 2.60
N SER A 120 8.49 -10.14 1.51
CA SER A 120 8.98 -10.49 0.19
C SER A 120 10.04 -9.50 -0.30
N ILE A 121 9.80 -8.19 -0.12
CA ILE A 121 10.76 -7.14 -0.50
C ILE A 121 12.04 -7.28 0.32
N ILE A 122 11.96 -7.51 1.63
CA ILE A 122 13.16 -7.63 2.47
C ILE A 122 13.97 -8.88 2.14
N ASN A 123 13.31 -10.01 1.84
CA ASN A 123 13.99 -11.24 1.43
C ASN A 123 14.72 -11.03 0.09
N ASP A 124 14.04 -10.43 -0.87
CA ASP A 124 14.61 -10.09 -2.18
C ASP A 124 15.76 -9.07 -2.08
N LEU A 125 15.65 -8.11 -1.15
CA LEU A 125 16.76 -7.21 -0.80
C LEU A 125 17.96 -7.98 -0.20
N ALA A 126 17.71 -8.96 0.66
CA ALA A 126 18.75 -9.78 1.27
C ALA A 126 19.46 -10.70 0.27
N GLU A 127 18.78 -11.11 -0.80
CA GLU A 127 19.36 -11.92 -1.88
C GLU A 127 20.18 -11.08 -2.86
N ARG A 128 19.75 -9.84 -3.16
CA ARG A 128 20.33 -9.01 -4.23
C ARG A 128 21.30 -7.93 -3.76
N TYR A 129 21.18 -7.47 -2.51
CA TYR A 129 21.94 -6.33 -1.98
C TYR A 129 22.79 -6.74 -0.77
N PRO A 130 23.91 -6.05 -0.53
CA PRO A 130 24.76 -6.32 0.63
C PRO A 130 24.01 -6.03 1.95
N MET A 131 24.32 -6.81 2.98
CA MET A 131 23.61 -6.79 4.26
C MET A 131 23.57 -5.40 4.94
N ILE A 132 24.59 -4.56 4.72
CA ILE A 132 24.62 -3.18 5.21
C ILE A 132 23.48 -2.32 4.64
N VAL A 133 23.19 -2.47 3.35
CA VAL A 133 22.12 -1.73 2.66
C VAL A 133 20.76 -2.21 3.15
N VAL A 134 20.61 -3.52 3.36
CA VAL A 134 19.38 -4.11 3.89
C VAL A 134 19.11 -3.61 5.32
N ALA A 135 20.12 -3.58 6.18
CA ALA A 135 19.99 -3.07 7.54
C ALA A 135 19.55 -1.60 7.55
N GLN A 136 20.21 -0.75 6.76
CA GLN A 136 19.85 0.67 6.62
C GLN A 136 18.43 0.86 6.08
N THR A 137 18.01 0.04 5.10
CA THR A 137 16.66 0.09 4.54
C THR A 137 15.61 -0.27 5.58
N VAL A 138 15.86 -1.32 6.38
CA VAL A 138 14.94 -1.72 7.46
C VAL A 138 14.82 -0.65 8.54
N ASP A 139 15.90 0.07 8.85
CA ASP A 139 15.83 1.20 9.78
C ASP A 139 15.01 2.38 9.22
N LYS A 140 15.18 2.72 7.94
CA LYS A 140 14.33 3.72 7.27
C LYS A 140 12.85 3.33 7.29
N LEU A 141 12.55 2.05 7.03
CA LEU A 141 11.19 1.51 7.08
C LEU A 141 10.60 1.55 8.48
N LYS A 142 11.41 1.34 9.52
CA LYS A 142 11.00 1.44 10.92
C LYS A 142 10.57 2.86 11.24
N ASP A 143 11.39 3.85 10.91
CA ASP A 143 11.13 5.26 11.22
C ASP A 143 9.89 5.78 10.48
N ALA A 144 9.79 5.49 9.18
CA ALA A 144 8.61 5.83 8.38
C ALA A 144 7.36 5.10 8.90
N GLY A 145 7.48 3.82 9.23
CA GLY A 145 6.38 3.03 9.77
C GLY A 145 5.81 3.62 11.06
N PHE A 146 6.66 4.00 12.01
CA PHE A 146 6.19 4.66 13.24
C PHE A 146 5.59 6.04 12.98
N TYR A 147 6.22 6.85 12.13
CA TYR A 147 5.74 8.20 11.80
C TYR A 147 4.32 8.20 11.23
N TRP A 148 4.03 7.25 10.34
CA TRP A 148 2.71 7.12 9.72
C TRP A 148 1.72 6.32 10.56
N ALA A 149 2.19 5.43 11.44
CA ALA A 149 1.33 4.76 12.41
C ALA A 149 0.64 5.77 13.34
N THR A 150 1.38 6.75 13.87
CA THR A 150 0.82 7.79 14.75
C THR A 150 -0.23 8.65 14.05
N ARG A 151 -0.10 8.85 12.73
CA ARG A 151 -1.05 9.65 11.92
C ARG A 151 -2.14 8.83 11.25
N SER A 152 -2.11 7.51 11.38
CA SER A 152 -3.09 6.62 10.75
C SER A 152 -4.49 6.72 11.37
N GLY A 153 -4.62 7.33 12.55
CA GLY A 153 -5.89 7.44 13.27
C GLY A 153 -6.42 6.10 13.77
N VAL A 154 -5.58 5.05 13.82
CA VAL A 154 -5.97 3.74 14.33
C VAL A 154 -6.19 3.83 15.84
N THR A 155 -7.46 3.75 16.21
CA THR A 155 -7.95 3.70 17.60
C THR A 155 -8.96 2.57 17.73
N VAL A 156 -9.25 2.18 18.97
CA VAL A 156 -10.27 1.16 19.26
C VAL A 156 -11.28 1.78 20.23
N SER A 157 -12.49 2.02 19.73
CA SER A 157 -13.65 2.42 20.52
C SER A 157 -14.74 1.33 20.46
N MET A 158 -15.67 1.35 21.42
CA MET A 158 -16.85 0.47 21.38
C MET A 158 -17.66 0.65 20.09
N ALA A 159 -17.65 1.85 19.50
CA ALA A 159 -18.32 2.16 18.24
C ALA A 159 -17.72 1.40 17.04
N ASP A 160 -16.43 1.05 17.09
CA ASP A 160 -15.74 0.32 16.01
C ASP A 160 -16.07 -1.17 16.03
N VAL A 161 -16.63 -1.67 17.14
CA VAL A 161 -17.04 -3.07 17.30
C VAL A 161 -18.42 -3.28 16.69
N LEU A 162 -18.45 -3.46 15.36
CA LEU A 162 -19.67 -3.72 14.62
C LEU A 162 -20.21 -5.13 14.96
N VAL A 163 -21.38 -5.18 15.59
CA VAL A 163 -22.10 -6.44 15.81
C VAL A 163 -22.91 -6.76 14.54
N PRO A 164 -22.67 -7.90 13.87
CA PRO A 164 -23.43 -8.25 12.68
C PRO A 164 -24.93 -8.34 12.99
N PRO A 165 -25.82 -7.73 12.20
CA PRO A 165 -27.26 -7.74 12.46
C PRO A 165 -27.85 -9.17 12.40
N ALA A 166 -27.20 -10.07 11.65
CA ALA A 166 -27.58 -11.48 11.54
C ALA A 166 -27.29 -12.32 12.80
N ARG A 167 -26.51 -11.80 13.77
CA ARG A 167 -26.10 -12.55 14.97
C ARG A 167 -27.26 -12.98 15.85
N ARG A 168 -28.32 -12.16 15.95
CA ARG A 168 -29.56 -12.51 16.67
C ARG A 168 -30.30 -13.69 16.04
N ARG A 169 -30.23 -13.84 14.72
CA ARG A 169 -30.96 -14.86 13.96
C ARG A 169 -30.23 -16.21 13.99
N SER A 170 -28.90 -16.22 13.89
CA SER A 170 -28.12 -17.47 13.97
C SER A 170 -28.09 -18.06 15.38
N SER A 171 -28.03 -17.24 16.44
CA SER A 171 -28.07 -17.75 17.82
C SER A 171 -29.38 -18.43 18.19
N ILE A 172 -30.49 -18.02 17.56
CA ILE A 172 -31.81 -18.67 17.71
C ILE A 172 -31.84 -19.98 16.90
N ALA A 173 -31.35 -19.97 15.65
CA ALA A 173 -31.32 -21.17 14.81
C ALA A 173 -30.43 -22.29 15.38
N THR A 174 -29.28 -21.96 15.99
CA THR A 174 -28.39 -22.95 16.61
C THR A 174 -28.93 -23.49 17.94
N ARG A 175 -29.79 -22.75 18.65
CA ARG A 175 -30.47 -23.25 19.86
C ARG A 175 -31.64 -24.19 19.58
N ILE A 176 -32.18 -24.17 18.35
CA ILE A 176 -33.36 -24.98 17.95
C ILE A 176 -32.94 -26.23 17.16
N ALA A 177 -31.66 -26.43 16.84
CA ALA A 177 -31.20 -27.66 16.22
C ALA A 177 -31.37 -28.85 17.21
N PRO A 178 -32.22 -29.85 16.93
CA PRO A 178 -32.33 -31.01 17.80
C PRO A 178 -31.00 -31.78 17.77
N THR A 179 -30.49 -32.13 18.94
CA THR A 179 -29.38 -33.07 19.09
C THR A 179 -29.72 -34.36 18.34
N ARG A 180 -29.18 -34.54 17.13
CA ARG A 180 -29.28 -35.80 16.40
C ARG A 180 -28.63 -36.88 17.25
N SER A 181 -29.48 -37.73 17.84
CA SER A 181 -29.07 -38.97 18.50
C SER A 181 -28.29 -39.81 17.49
N LYS A 182 -27.08 -40.23 17.88
CA LYS A 182 -26.41 -41.35 17.23
C LYS A 182 -27.24 -42.60 17.53
N SER A 183 -28.00 -43.10 16.56
CA SER A 183 -28.55 -44.46 16.62
C SER A 183 -28.43 -45.13 15.26
N SER A 184 -27.62 -46.21 15.26
CA SER A 184 -27.70 -47.42 14.44
C SER A 184 -27.74 -47.28 12.91
N SER A 185 -26.67 -47.76 12.26
CA SER A 185 -26.72 -48.90 11.33
C SER A 185 -25.30 -49.34 10.99
N SER A 186 -24.88 -50.44 11.61
CA SER A 186 -23.74 -51.24 11.20
C SER A 186 -24.28 -52.63 10.87
N VAL A 187 -23.85 -53.17 9.72
CA VAL A 187 -23.89 -54.58 9.28
C VAL A 187 -25.19 -55.12 8.66
N ALA A 188 -25.07 -55.45 7.37
CA ALA A 188 -25.74 -56.47 6.52
C ALA A 188 -25.98 -55.83 5.14
N LEU A 189 -25.39 -56.23 4.02
CA LEU A 189 -24.90 -57.52 3.51
C LEU A 189 -23.70 -57.25 2.58
#